data_AF-A0A3D4PMC1-F1
#
_entry.id   AF-A0A3D4PMC1-F1
#
_cell.length_a   1.000
_cell.length_b   1.000
_cell.length_c   1.000
_cell.angle_alpha   90.00
_cell.angle_beta   90.00
_cell.angle_gamma   90.00
#
_symmetry.space_group_name_H-M   'P 1'
#
loop_
_entity.id
_entity.type
_entity.pdbx_description
1 polymer ?
#
loop_
_entity_poly.entity_id
_entity_poly.type
_entity_poly.pdbx_seq_one_letter_code
_entity_poly.pdbx_strand_id
1 'polypeptide(L)'
;MTHQNTILFVTGRLAAPALEPIVRETGERNQVATEIVVLGINVAALMHVDLVARKLEVPEHIQQVILPGWCQGDLEKLSKKWGVPVLRGPKDLRDLPRWFDKRDQEPPDLSKYDIEILAEINGAPLLKIDELLRIATSYANRGANLIDYGCLPGPAA
;
A
#
# COMPACT_ATOMS: atom_id res chain seq x y z
N MET A 1 17.24 29.68 -3.99
CA MET A 1 16.04 29.31 -4.77
C MET A 1 15.18 28.47 -3.87
N THR A 2 14.10 29.04 -3.35
CA THR A 2 13.17 28.40 -2.42
C THR A 2 12.34 27.38 -3.19
N HIS A 3 12.55 26.08 -2.92
CA HIS A 3 11.64 25.05 -3.42
C HIS A 3 10.26 25.29 -2.77
N GLN A 4 9.32 25.88 -3.53
CA GLN A 4 7.96 26.19 -3.05
C GLN A 4 6.99 25.00 -3.15
N ASN A 5 7.49 23.78 -3.36
CA ASN A 5 6.68 22.57 -3.50
C ASN A 5 7.33 21.41 -2.72
N THR A 6 7.00 21.29 -1.44
CA THR A 6 7.28 20.14 -0.57
C THR A 6 6.05 19.24 -0.49
N ILE A 7 6.26 17.96 -0.79
CA ILE A 7 5.25 16.90 -0.68
C ILE A 7 5.53 16.07 0.58
N LEU A 8 4.49 15.88 1.40
CA LEU A 8 4.55 15.05 2.60
C LEU A 8 4.02 13.64 2.32
N PHE A 9 4.87 12.64 2.48
CA PHE A 9 4.51 11.22 2.41
C PHE A 9 4.22 10.67 3.79
N VAL A 10 3.05 10.05 3.97
CA VAL A 10 2.62 9.48 5.25
C VAL A 10 2.78 7.96 5.22
N THR A 11 3.39 7.38 6.26
CA THR A 11 3.62 5.93 6.32
C THR A 11 3.58 5.34 7.74
N GLY A 12 3.64 4.02 7.83
CA GLY A 12 3.80 3.26 9.07
C GLY A 12 5.27 2.88 9.32
N ARG A 13 5.59 2.46 10.55
CA ARG A 13 6.96 2.15 10.99
C ARG A 13 7.64 1.10 10.12
N LEU A 14 6.92 0.05 9.70
CA LEU A 14 7.52 -1.07 8.95
C LEU A 14 7.88 -0.70 7.52
N ALA A 15 7.14 0.24 6.92
CA ALA A 15 7.36 0.65 5.53
C ALA A 15 8.35 1.82 5.40
N ALA A 16 8.58 2.59 6.47
CA ALA A 16 9.42 3.79 6.42
C ALA A 16 10.85 3.55 5.87
N PRO A 17 11.60 2.52 6.31
CA PRO A 17 12.97 2.31 5.81
C PRO A 17 13.03 1.99 4.31
N ALA A 18 12.01 1.30 3.79
CA ALA A 18 11.92 0.97 2.36
C ALA A 18 11.39 2.14 1.51
N LEU A 19 10.57 3.01 2.10
CA LEU A 19 9.98 4.16 1.42
C LEU A 19 11.00 5.30 1.22
N GLU A 20 11.88 5.53 2.19
CA GLU A 20 12.84 6.63 2.19
C GLU A 20 13.71 6.73 0.92
N PRO A 21 14.43 5.68 0.48
CA PRO A 21 15.23 5.77 -0.74
C PRO A 21 14.39 6.06 -2.00
N ILE A 22 13.17 5.53 -2.07
CA ILE A 22 12.27 5.67 -3.24
C ILE A 22 11.72 7.09 -3.31
N VAL A 23 11.27 7.65 -2.18
CA VAL A 23 10.77 9.03 -2.11
C VAL A 23 11.87 10.02 -2.47
N ARG A 24 13.10 9.80 -1.95
CA ARG A 24 14.26 10.64 -2.29
C ARG A 24 14.55 10.63 -3.79
N GLU A 25 14.65 9.44 -4.40
CA GLU A 25 14.89 9.32 -5.84
C GLU A 25 13.76 9.96 -6.67
N THR A 26 12.51 9.76 -6.24
CA THR A 26 11.32 10.33 -6.91
C THR A 26 11.34 11.86 -6.85
N GLY A 27 11.68 12.43 -5.70
CA GLY A 27 11.81 13.87 -5.49
C GLY A 27 12.93 14.49 -6.31
N GLU A 28 14.13 13.88 -6.29
CA GLU A 28 15.29 14.32 -7.09
C GLU A 28 14.98 14.32 -8.59
N ARG A 29 14.40 13.22 -9.11
CA ARG A 29 14.05 13.08 -10.52
C ARG A 29 13.04 14.15 -10.97
N ASN A 30 12.09 14.48 -10.12
CA ASN A 30 11.02 15.42 -10.41
C ASN A 30 11.30 16.86 -9.95
N GLN A 31 12.47 17.12 -9.36
CA GLN A 31 12.88 18.43 -8.84
C GLN A 31 11.90 19.00 -7.80
N VAL A 32 11.36 18.12 -6.94
CA VAL A 32 10.37 18.42 -5.90
C VAL A 32 10.94 18.06 -4.53
N ALA A 33 10.71 18.92 -3.54
CA ALA A 33 11.09 18.62 -2.17
C ALA A 33 10.14 17.58 -1.56
N THR A 34 10.66 16.66 -0.76
CA THR A 34 9.87 15.57 -0.19
C THR A 34 10.20 15.37 1.28
N GLU A 35 9.16 15.15 2.08
CA GLU A 35 9.27 14.81 3.51
C GLU A 35 8.51 13.52 3.80
N ILE A 36 8.93 12.78 4.82
CA ILE A 36 8.24 11.56 5.28
C ILE A 36 7.84 11.73 6.73
N VAL A 37 6.58 11.39 7.04
CA VAL A 37 6.08 11.31 8.41
C VAL A 37 5.60 9.89 8.73
N VAL A 38 6.04 9.38 9.89
CA VAL A 38 5.59 8.09 10.41
C VAL A 38 4.47 8.33 11.42
N LEU A 39 3.25 7.89 11.11
CA LEU A 39 2.03 8.17 11.90
C LEU A 39 1.95 7.42 13.26
N GLY A 40 3.04 6.80 13.71
CA GLY A 40 3.09 6.06 14.96
C GLY A 40 2.29 4.75 14.98
N ILE A 41 2.04 4.14 13.81
CA ILE A 41 1.48 2.77 13.68
C ILE A 41 2.48 1.85 12.97
N ASN A 42 2.33 0.53 13.12
CA ASN A 42 3.24 -0.43 12.47
C ASN A 42 2.98 -0.55 10.96
N VAL A 43 1.74 -0.86 10.57
CA VAL A 43 1.39 -1.23 9.19
C VAL A 43 0.59 -0.11 8.53
N ALA A 44 1.11 0.43 7.44
CA ALA A 44 0.49 1.52 6.67
C ALA A 44 -0.87 1.12 6.06
N ALA A 45 -1.07 -0.16 5.74
CA ALA A 45 -2.32 -0.66 5.18
C ALA A 45 -3.52 -0.61 6.15
N LEU A 46 -3.27 -0.39 7.45
CA LEU A 46 -4.31 -0.24 8.47
C LEU A 46 -4.69 1.22 8.73
N MET A 47 -4.17 2.17 7.94
CA MET A 47 -4.55 3.58 8.05
C MET A 47 -5.98 3.81 7.61
N HIS A 48 -6.69 4.70 8.30
CA HIS A 48 -7.95 5.26 7.86
C HIS A 48 -7.96 6.77 8.13
N VAL A 49 -8.77 7.51 7.38
CA VAL A 49 -8.79 8.98 7.39
C VAL A 49 -8.93 9.57 8.80
N ASP A 50 -9.80 9.03 9.65
CA ASP A 50 -9.98 9.57 11.00
C ASP A 50 -8.74 9.37 11.89
N LEU A 51 -7.99 8.28 11.71
CA LEU A 51 -6.73 8.07 12.41
C LEU A 51 -5.69 9.11 11.96
N VAL A 52 -5.59 9.33 10.65
CA VAL A 52 -4.67 10.32 10.09
C VAL A 52 -5.04 11.73 10.58
N ALA A 53 -6.32 12.09 10.52
CA ALA A 53 -6.81 13.38 10.99
C ALA A 53 -6.49 13.63 12.47
N ARG A 54 -6.52 12.60 13.32
CA ARG A 54 -6.22 12.71 14.76
C ARG A 54 -4.72 12.78 15.06
N LYS A 55 -3.88 12.11 14.27
CA LYS A 55 -2.46 11.91 14.59
C LYS A 55 -1.50 12.79 13.79
N LEU A 56 -1.95 13.38 12.69
CA LEU A 56 -1.12 14.18 11.80
C LEU A 56 -1.53 15.64 11.83
N GLU A 57 -0.55 16.49 12.09
CA GLU A 57 -0.58 17.91 11.78
C GLU A 57 0.29 18.14 10.55
N VAL A 58 -0.18 19.00 9.64
CA VAL A 58 0.51 19.30 8.38
C VAL A 58 1.13 20.69 8.52
N PRO A 59 2.47 20.83 8.44
CA PRO A 59 3.13 22.12 8.47
C PRO A 59 2.71 23.03 7.31
N GLU A 60 2.75 24.34 7.51
CA GLU A 60 2.32 25.33 6.51
C GLU A 60 3.13 25.27 5.20
N HIS A 61 4.38 24.78 5.24
CA HIS A 61 5.24 24.68 4.07
C HIS A 61 4.96 23.46 3.17
N ILE A 62 4.06 22.57 3.58
CA ILE A 62 3.64 21.40 2.78
C ILE A 62 2.53 21.83 1.83
N GLN A 63 2.68 21.58 0.53
CA GLN A 63 1.65 21.90 -0.47
C GLN A 63 0.83 20.69 -0.89
N GLN A 64 1.25 19.46 -0.54
CA GLN A 64 0.53 18.25 -0.89
C GLN A 64 0.86 17.11 0.09
N VAL A 65 -0.14 16.30 0.42
CA VAL A 65 0.03 15.09 1.23
C VAL A 65 -0.26 13.86 0.39
N ILE A 66 0.60 12.84 0.46
CA ILE A 66 0.39 11.54 -0.16
C ILE A 66 0.24 10.49 0.94
N LEU A 67 -0.93 9.84 0.97
CA LEU A 67 -1.22 8.72 1.85
C LEU A 67 -0.97 7.39 1.14
N PRO A 68 -0.77 6.27 1.88
CA PRO A 68 -0.66 4.95 1.29
C PRO A 68 -1.92 4.57 0.49
N GLY A 69 -1.75 3.77 -0.57
CA GLY A 69 -2.87 3.34 -1.43
C GLY A 69 -3.96 2.54 -0.71
N TRP A 70 -3.61 1.92 0.42
CA TRP A 70 -4.53 1.15 1.26
C TRP A 70 -5.24 1.98 2.34
N CYS A 71 -4.93 3.27 2.49
CA CYS A 71 -5.59 4.10 3.48
C CYS A 71 -7.12 4.13 3.26
N GLN A 72 -7.94 3.95 4.29
CA GLN A 72 -9.39 3.81 4.12
C GLN A 72 -10.13 5.14 4.37
N GLY A 73 -11.24 5.35 3.66
CA GLY A 73 -12.11 6.51 3.87
C GLY A 73 -11.92 7.65 2.87
N ASP A 74 -12.71 8.71 3.07
CA ASP A 74 -12.81 9.87 2.19
C ASP A 74 -11.71 10.90 2.45
N LEU A 75 -10.80 11.07 1.47
CA LEU A 75 -9.66 11.97 1.56
C LEU A 75 -10.06 13.45 1.53
N GLU A 76 -11.23 13.79 0.97
CA GLU A 76 -11.72 15.18 0.93
C GLU A 76 -11.83 15.79 2.32
N LYS A 77 -12.13 14.96 3.34
CA LYS A 77 -12.13 15.41 4.74
C LYS A 77 -10.78 15.95 5.18
N LEU A 78 -9.69 15.32 4.76
CA LEU A 78 -8.33 15.74 5.09
C LEU A 78 -7.90 16.94 4.26
N SER A 79 -8.23 16.96 2.97
CA SER A 79 -7.97 18.12 2.12
C SER A 79 -8.66 19.38 2.62
N LYS A 80 -9.94 19.28 3.02
CA LYS A 80 -10.67 20.40 3.63
C LYS A 80 -10.07 20.82 4.98
N LYS A 81 -9.62 19.85 5.78
CA LYS A 81 -9.02 20.13 7.10
C LYS A 81 -7.70 20.88 6.99
N TRP A 82 -6.84 20.50 6.05
CA TRP A 82 -5.48 21.06 5.94
C TRP A 82 -5.32 22.13 4.85
N GLY A 83 -6.33 22.32 4.00
CA GLY A 83 -6.28 23.31 2.92
C GLY A 83 -5.33 22.92 1.77
N VAL A 84 -4.84 21.68 1.74
CA VAL A 84 -3.92 21.17 0.72
C VAL A 84 -4.45 19.89 0.08
N PRO A 85 -4.12 19.61 -1.19
CA PRO A 85 -4.47 18.34 -1.83
C PRO A 85 -3.92 17.14 -1.06
N VAL A 86 -4.79 16.15 -0.82
CA VAL A 86 -4.45 14.88 -0.20
C VAL A 86 -4.72 13.78 -1.22
N LEU A 87 -3.66 13.12 -1.67
CA LEU A 87 -3.72 12.09 -2.69
C LEU A 87 -3.55 10.71 -2.10
N ARG A 88 -4.18 9.74 -2.75
CA ARG A 88 -3.96 8.32 -2.52
C ARG A 88 -2.82 7.84 -3.41
N GLY A 89 -1.68 7.53 -2.80
CA GLY A 89 -0.55 6.91 -3.47
C GLY A 89 -0.83 5.47 -3.90
N PRO A 90 0.18 4.76 -4.44
CA PRO A 90 0.03 3.36 -4.82
C PRO A 90 -0.09 2.44 -3.61
N LYS A 91 -0.58 1.22 -3.86
CA LYS A 91 -0.68 0.15 -2.86
C LYS A 91 0.68 -0.43 -2.50
N ASP A 92 1.58 -0.53 -3.47
CA ASP A 92 2.97 -0.92 -3.29
C ASP A 92 3.87 0.32 -3.42
N LEU A 93 4.84 0.47 -2.51
CA LEU A 93 5.81 1.56 -2.55
C LEU A 93 6.72 1.50 -3.79
N ARG A 94 6.94 0.32 -4.37
CA ARG A 94 7.77 0.13 -5.58
C ARG A 94 7.13 0.75 -6.81
N ASP A 95 5.81 0.89 -6.80
CA ASP A 95 5.06 1.59 -7.85
C ASP A 95 5.16 3.11 -7.72
N LEU A 96 5.71 3.65 -6.63
CA LEU A 96 5.68 5.09 -6.37
C LEU A 96 6.32 5.94 -7.48
N PRO A 97 7.52 5.61 -8.01
CA PRO A 97 8.11 6.40 -9.09
C PRO A 97 7.20 6.45 -10.33
N ARG A 98 6.63 5.30 -10.71
CA ARG A 98 5.72 5.19 -11.86
C ARG A 98 4.41 5.95 -11.64
N TRP A 99 3.82 5.78 -10.45
CA TRP A 99 2.59 6.47 -10.06
C TRP A 99 2.77 7.99 -10.07
N PHE A 100 3.93 8.46 -9.60
CA PHE A 100 4.24 9.89 -9.54
C PHE A 100 4.41 10.50 -10.93
N ASP A 101 5.09 9.80 -11.83
CA ASP A 101 5.37 10.27 -13.20
C ASP A 101 4.11 10.27 -14.11
N LYS A 102 2.94 9.81 -13.62
CA LYS A 102 1.67 9.69 -14.37
C LYS A 102 1.82 9.00 -15.74
N ARG A 103 2.80 8.11 -15.89
CA ARG A 103 2.97 7.35 -17.13
C ARG A 103 2.07 6.13 -17.04
N ASP A 104 1.08 6.06 -17.93
CA ASP A 104 0.41 4.80 -18.26
C ASP A 104 1.45 3.87 -18.88
N GLN A 105 2.13 3.11 -18.04
CA GLN A 105 2.93 1.98 -18.49
C GLN A 105 2.10 0.74 -18.26
N GLU A 106 1.97 -0.05 -19.32
CA GLU A 106 1.35 -1.37 -19.27
C GLU A 106 1.93 -2.16 -18.09
N PRO A 107 1.11 -2.95 -17.39
CA PRO A 107 1.61 -3.87 -16.38
C PRO A 107 2.80 -4.66 -16.95
N PRO A 108 3.82 -4.98 -16.14
CA PRO A 108 4.90 -5.84 -16.62
C PRO A 108 4.31 -7.12 -17.21
N ASP A 109 4.80 -7.54 -18.37
CA ASP A 109 4.39 -8.81 -18.96
C ASP A 109 4.85 -9.95 -18.05
N LEU A 110 3.89 -10.58 -17.38
CA LEU A 110 4.12 -11.74 -16.51
C LEU A 110 3.93 -13.07 -17.25
N SER A 111 3.85 -13.08 -18.59
CA SER A 111 3.72 -14.33 -19.37
C SER A 111 4.94 -15.25 -19.25
N LYS A 112 6.09 -14.71 -18.84
CA LYS A 112 7.34 -15.45 -18.60
C LYS A 112 7.74 -15.35 -17.14
N TYR A 113 7.64 -16.46 -16.41
CA TYR A 113 8.05 -16.57 -15.02
C TYR A 113 8.67 -17.95 -14.76
N ASP A 114 9.57 -18.02 -13.78
CA ASP A 114 10.24 -19.24 -13.30
C ASP A 114 10.10 -19.33 -11.78
N ILE A 115 8.85 -19.24 -11.31
CA ILE A 115 8.48 -19.33 -9.90
C ILE A 115 7.31 -20.29 -9.74
N GLU A 116 7.22 -20.93 -8.57
CA GLU A 116 6.04 -21.69 -8.17
C GLU A 116 5.05 -20.78 -7.43
N ILE A 117 3.77 -20.90 -7.74
CA ILE A 117 2.69 -20.14 -7.13
C ILE A 117 2.05 -20.99 -6.03
N LEU A 118 2.21 -20.55 -4.78
CA LEU A 118 1.50 -21.11 -3.62
C LEU A 118 0.21 -20.33 -3.38
N ALA A 119 -0.93 -21.03 -3.31
CA ALA A 119 -2.22 -20.44 -2.96
C ALA A 119 -2.75 -21.04 -1.66
N GLU A 120 -3.12 -20.20 -0.69
CA GLU A 120 -3.65 -20.65 0.61
C GLU A 120 -5.17 -20.56 0.67
N ILE A 121 -5.82 -21.63 1.15
CA ILE A 121 -7.23 -21.62 1.52
C ILE A 121 -7.34 -21.21 2.99
N ASN A 122 -7.65 -19.94 3.24
CA ASN A 122 -7.84 -19.44 4.60
C ASN A 122 -9.04 -20.12 5.29
N GLY A 123 -8.85 -20.54 6.53
CA GLY A 123 -9.93 -21.15 7.32
C GLY A 123 -10.38 -22.51 6.79
N ALA A 124 -9.49 -23.24 6.11
CA ALA A 124 -9.79 -24.53 5.51
C ALA A 124 -10.45 -25.54 6.47
N PRO A 125 -10.10 -25.63 7.79
CA PRO A 125 -10.79 -26.48 8.75
C PRO A 125 -12.29 -26.23 8.94
N LEU A 126 -12.78 -25.04 8.60
CA LEU A 126 -14.21 -24.69 8.73
C LEU A 126 -15.03 -25.12 7.51
N LEU A 127 -14.38 -25.56 6.43
CA LEU A 127 -15.03 -25.89 5.18
C LEU A 127 -15.38 -27.37 5.12
N LYS A 128 -16.49 -27.68 4.47
CA LYS A 128 -16.79 -29.07 4.08
C LYS A 128 -15.79 -29.51 3.01
N ILE A 129 -15.49 -30.82 2.98
CA ILE A 129 -14.51 -31.38 2.03
C ILE A 129 -14.81 -31.01 0.57
N ASP A 130 -16.08 -31.06 0.16
CA ASP A 130 -16.46 -30.72 -1.22
C ASP A 130 -16.21 -29.25 -1.56
N GLU A 131 -16.42 -28.36 -0.59
CA GLU A 131 -16.15 -26.94 -0.77
C GLU A 131 -14.65 -26.65 -0.81
N LEU A 132 -13.88 -27.31 0.06
CA LEU A 132 -12.42 -27.25 0.05
C LEU A 132 -11.85 -27.68 -1.31
N LEU A 133 -12.30 -28.83 -1.82
CA LEU A 133 -11.88 -29.36 -3.13
C LEU A 133 -12.25 -28.39 -4.26
N ARG A 134 -13.46 -27.82 -4.24
CA ARG A 134 -13.88 -26.82 -5.22
C ARG A 134 -12.97 -25.59 -5.24
N ILE A 135 -12.59 -25.08 -4.08
CA ILE A 135 -11.68 -23.93 -3.97
C ILE A 135 -10.27 -24.31 -4.43
N ALA A 136 -9.74 -25.45 -3.98
CA ALA A 136 -8.43 -25.95 -4.38
C ALA A 136 -8.32 -26.12 -5.91
N THR A 137 -9.32 -26.76 -6.53
CA THR A 137 -9.39 -26.89 -8.00
C THR A 137 -9.49 -25.52 -8.68
N SER A 138 -10.27 -24.59 -8.13
CA SER A 138 -10.34 -23.24 -8.68
C SER A 138 -9.00 -22.51 -8.62
N TYR A 139 -8.19 -22.72 -7.58
CA TYR A 139 -6.87 -22.10 -7.46
C TYR A 139 -5.87 -22.73 -8.42
N ALA A 140 -5.87 -24.06 -8.55
CA ALA A 140 -5.04 -24.76 -9.52
C ALA A 140 -5.35 -24.30 -10.96
N ASN A 141 -6.63 -24.18 -11.32
CA ASN A 141 -7.07 -23.67 -12.63
C ASN A 141 -6.68 -22.20 -12.88
N ARG A 142 -6.35 -21.46 -11.82
CA ARG A 142 -5.88 -20.06 -11.88
C ARG A 142 -4.34 -19.95 -11.81
N GLY A 143 -3.64 -21.06 -11.92
CA GLY A 143 -2.19 -21.12 -12.03
C GLY A 143 -1.43 -21.43 -10.74
N ALA A 144 -2.11 -21.80 -9.65
CA ALA A 144 -1.42 -22.24 -8.44
C ALA A 144 -0.74 -23.61 -8.67
N ASN A 145 0.54 -23.72 -8.32
CA ASN A 145 1.33 -24.95 -8.35
C ASN A 145 1.13 -25.76 -7.06
N LEU A 146 1.01 -25.07 -5.93
CA LEU A 146 0.85 -25.65 -4.60
C LEU A 146 -0.37 -25.04 -3.92
N ILE A 147 -1.17 -25.86 -3.24
CA ILE A 147 -2.32 -25.40 -2.45
C ILE A 147 -2.01 -25.64 -0.97
N ASP A 148 -1.92 -24.57 -0.19
CA ASP A 148 -1.76 -24.63 1.26
C ASP A 148 -3.12 -24.75 1.96
N TYR A 149 -3.20 -25.65 2.93
CA TYR A 149 -4.36 -25.86 3.77
C TYR A 149 -4.26 -24.93 4.98
N GLY A 150 -4.82 -23.72 4.86
CA GLY A 150 -4.71 -22.67 5.86
C GLY A 150 -5.43 -23.02 7.16
N CYS A 151 -4.68 -23.05 8.27
CA CYS A 151 -5.17 -23.34 9.62
C CYS A 151 -5.99 -22.20 10.23
N LEU A 152 -6.62 -22.45 11.39
CA LEU A 152 -7.26 -21.42 12.19
C LEU A 152 -6.26 -20.74 13.13
N PRO A 153 -6.30 -19.40 13.27
CA PRO A 153 -5.49 -18.70 14.27
C PRO A 153 -6.07 -18.92 15.68
N GLY A 154 -5.24 -19.37 16.61
CA GLY A 154 -5.61 -19.62 18.01
C GLY A 154 -5.20 -21.02 18.50
N PRO A 155 -5.26 -21.31 19.80
CA PRO A 155 -5.00 -22.66 20.30
C PRO A 155 -6.00 -23.64 19.68
N ALA A 156 -5.50 -24.83 19.31
CA ALA A 156 -6.37 -25.94 18.93
C ALA A 156 -7.37 -26.19 20.07
N ALA A 157 -8.65 -26.30 19.72
CA ALA A 157 -9.71 -26.65 20.66
C ALA A 157 -9.47 -28.04 21.29
#